data_AF-A0A519TM89-F1
#
_entry.id   AF-A0A519TM89-F1
#
_cell.length_a   1.000
_cell.length_b   1.000
_cell.length_c   1.000
_cell.angle_alpha   90.00
_cell.angle_beta   90.00
_cell.angle_gamma   90.00
#
_symmetry.space_group_name_H-M   'P 1'
#
loop_
_entity.id
_entity.type
_entity.pdbx_description
1 polymer ?
#
loop_
_entity_poly.entity_id
_entity_poly.type
_entity_poly.pdbx_seq_one_letter_code
_entity_poly.pdbx_strand_id
1 'polypeptide(L)'
;MNTLTHFATPQLTLLHRGKVRDSYRVDDATRLIVVSDRLSAFDSVLETAIPHKGAVLNGLANFWFEQTRGIIPNHVVKLVDANATLVKEAQPIKVEMVVRHYLTGSMLRGYQQGQRTFSGVTVPDGLTKHQQFPAPIVTPTTKEESDREITPDNLVSEGWVSRELYDKMAEKSLQLFKLGSDLLREKGIILVDTKYEFYARIVGQPLATADDTGDVTERLTHNLVKAGLLSAS
;
A
#
# COMPACT_ATOMS: atom_id res chain seq x y z
N MET A 1 -24.17 1.90 -19.57
CA MET A 1 -22.91 1.13 -19.58
C MET A 1 -22.95 0.16 -18.43
N ASN A 2 -22.51 -1.09 -18.63
CA ASN A 2 -22.51 -2.09 -17.56
C ASN A 2 -21.40 -1.78 -16.56
N THR A 3 -21.71 -1.83 -15.26
CA THR A 3 -20.75 -1.63 -14.16
C THR A 3 -20.74 -2.86 -13.26
N LEU A 4 -19.56 -3.26 -12.79
CA LEU A 4 -19.42 -4.32 -11.79
C LEU A 4 -19.49 -3.72 -10.38
N THR A 5 -20.70 -3.56 -9.84
CA THR A 5 -20.91 -3.05 -8.48
C THR A 5 -21.01 -4.15 -7.43
N HIS A 6 -21.45 -5.33 -7.84
CA HIS A 6 -21.62 -6.49 -6.98
C HIS A 6 -21.15 -7.75 -7.72
N PHE A 7 -20.23 -8.49 -7.10
CA PHE A 7 -19.88 -9.84 -7.50
C PHE A 7 -20.45 -10.81 -6.46
N ALA A 8 -20.99 -11.93 -6.91
CA ALA A 8 -21.49 -12.99 -6.04
C ALA A 8 -21.31 -14.33 -6.75
N THR A 9 -20.98 -15.34 -5.97
CA THR A 9 -20.79 -16.70 -6.44
C THR A 9 -21.20 -17.65 -5.31
N PRO A 10 -21.96 -18.72 -5.61
CA PRO A 10 -22.25 -19.75 -4.62
C PRO A 10 -21.07 -20.71 -4.42
N GLN A 11 -20.06 -20.68 -5.29
CA GLN A 11 -18.91 -21.59 -5.24
C GLN A 11 -17.81 -21.13 -4.27
N LEU A 12 -17.71 -19.83 -3.98
CA LEU A 12 -16.64 -19.28 -3.13
C LEU A 12 -17.20 -18.63 -1.87
N THR A 13 -16.47 -18.78 -0.75
CA THR A 13 -16.84 -18.13 0.51
C THR A 13 -16.40 -16.67 0.52
N LEU A 14 -17.33 -15.74 0.72
CA LEU A 14 -17.00 -14.33 0.93
C LEU A 14 -16.26 -14.16 2.26
N LEU A 15 -15.04 -13.61 2.22
CA LEU A 15 -14.24 -13.30 3.39
C LEU A 15 -14.51 -11.88 3.89
N HIS A 16 -14.48 -10.92 2.96
CA HIS A 16 -14.61 -9.51 3.28
C HIS A 16 -15.08 -8.73 2.05
N ARG A 17 -16.02 -7.81 2.25
CA ARG A 17 -16.45 -6.83 1.26
C ARG A 17 -16.02 -5.45 1.72
N GLY A 18 -14.98 -4.94 1.10
CA GLY A 18 -14.50 -3.58 1.33
C GLY A 18 -15.23 -2.55 0.46
N LYS A 19 -14.83 -1.28 0.61
CA LYS A 19 -15.39 -0.15 -0.16
C LYS A 19 -15.37 -0.39 -1.67
N VAL A 20 -14.24 -0.89 -2.20
CA VAL A 20 -14.02 -1.06 -3.65
C VAL A 20 -13.54 -2.45 -4.07
N ARG A 21 -13.27 -3.35 -3.13
CA ARG A 21 -12.75 -4.70 -3.38
C ARG A 21 -13.52 -5.73 -2.55
N ASP A 22 -13.81 -6.87 -3.15
CA ASP A 22 -14.37 -8.04 -2.49
C ASP A 22 -13.31 -9.14 -2.46
N SER A 23 -13.20 -9.89 -1.36
CA SER A 23 -12.26 -10.98 -1.19
C SER A 23 -13.00 -12.28 -0.93
N TYR A 24 -12.71 -13.31 -1.71
CA TYR A 24 -13.34 -14.62 -1.62
C TYR A 24 -12.28 -15.69 -1.39
N ARG A 25 -12.56 -16.63 -0.49
CA ARG A 25 -11.70 -17.80 -0.28
C ARG A 25 -11.92 -18.80 -1.40
N VAL A 26 -10.82 -19.25 -2.00
CA VAL A 26 -10.80 -20.30 -3.03
C VAL A 26 -10.45 -21.63 -2.39
N ASP A 27 -9.40 -21.66 -1.57
CA ASP A 27 -8.97 -22.80 -0.73
C ASP A 27 -8.22 -22.29 0.51
N ASP A 28 -7.54 -23.18 1.24
CA ASP A 28 -6.79 -22.82 2.45
C ASP A 28 -5.53 -21.97 2.18
N ALA A 29 -5.04 -21.95 0.94
CA ALA A 29 -3.81 -21.28 0.55
C ALA A 29 -4.02 -20.07 -0.37
N THR A 30 -5.22 -19.89 -0.93
CA THR A 30 -5.49 -18.88 -1.95
C THR A 30 -6.84 -18.20 -1.79
N ARG A 31 -6.89 -16.93 -2.23
CA ARG A 31 -8.10 -16.12 -2.30
C ARG A 31 -8.20 -15.37 -3.62
N LEU A 32 -9.42 -15.11 -4.05
CA LEU A 32 -9.74 -14.27 -5.19
C LEU A 32 -10.02 -12.85 -4.72
N ILE A 33 -9.29 -11.87 -5.26
CA ILE A 33 -9.57 -10.45 -5.06
C ILE A 33 -10.33 -9.95 -6.29
N VAL A 34 -11.56 -9.48 -6.08
CA VAL A 34 -12.40 -8.87 -7.12
C VAL A 34 -12.43 -7.36 -6.90
N VAL A 35 -11.98 -6.60 -7.89
CA VAL A 35 -11.97 -5.13 -7.87
C VAL A 35 -13.23 -4.63 -8.58
N SER A 36 -14.09 -3.93 -7.84
CA SER A 36 -15.36 -3.43 -8.35
C SER A 36 -15.22 -2.03 -8.97
N ASP A 37 -16.26 -1.65 -9.71
CA ASP A 37 -16.47 -0.31 -10.27
C ASP A 37 -17.01 0.68 -9.23
N ARG A 38 -17.22 0.23 -7.97
CA ARG A 38 -17.62 1.10 -6.86
C ARG A 38 -16.55 2.16 -6.58
N LEU A 39 -17.00 3.37 -6.31
CA LEU A 39 -16.17 4.50 -5.90
C LEU A 39 -16.49 4.85 -4.45
N SER A 40 -15.47 5.24 -3.68
CA SER A 40 -15.66 5.75 -2.33
C SER A 40 -15.01 7.12 -2.18
N ALA A 41 -15.71 8.03 -1.51
CA ALA A 41 -15.22 9.34 -1.11
C ALA A 41 -15.74 9.66 0.29
N PHE A 42 -14.94 10.37 1.10
CA PHE A 42 -15.29 10.72 2.50
C PHE A 42 -15.81 9.51 3.30
N ASP A 43 -15.09 8.39 3.18
CA ASP A 43 -15.40 7.10 3.81
C ASP A 43 -16.74 6.44 3.48
N SER A 44 -17.47 6.99 2.51
CA SER A 44 -18.74 6.43 2.03
C SER A 44 -18.59 5.88 0.61
N VAL A 45 -19.25 4.74 0.33
CA VAL A 45 -19.37 4.23 -1.03
C VAL A 45 -20.45 5.04 -1.74
N LEU A 46 -20.12 5.60 -2.90
CA LEU A 46 -21.04 6.41 -3.69
C LEU A 46 -22.02 5.53 -4.46
N GLU A 47 -23.23 6.03 -4.70
CA GLU A 47 -24.25 5.33 -5.49
C GLU A 47 -23.82 5.14 -6.95
N THR A 48 -23.19 6.17 -7.53
CA THR A 48 -22.73 6.15 -8.92
C THR A 48 -21.39 5.43 -9.05
N ALA A 49 -21.41 4.27 -9.70
CA ALA A 49 -20.20 3.53 -10.08
C ALA A 49 -19.55 4.12 -11.35
N ILE A 50 -18.24 3.90 -11.49
CA ILE A 50 -17.48 4.34 -12.66
C ILE A 50 -17.20 3.13 -13.56
N PRO A 51 -17.77 3.06 -14.78
CA PRO A 51 -17.55 1.95 -15.71
C PRO A 51 -16.06 1.64 -15.90
N HIS A 52 -15.72 0.35 -15.87
CA HIS A 52 -14.37 -0.19 -16.10
C HIS A 52 -13.29 0.25 -15.09
N LYS A 53 -13.63 1.02 -14.06
CA LYS A 53 -12.67 1.45 -13.04
C LYS A 53 -12.02 0.25 -12.35
N GLY A 54 -12.79 -0.77 -12.01
CA GLY A 54 -12.28 -1.97 -11.37
C GLY A 54 -11.25 -2.69 -12.25
N ALA A 55 -11.54 -2.81 -13.54
CA ALA A 55 -10.64 -3.44 -14.52
C ALA A 55 -9.31 -2.67 -14.66
N VAL A 56 -9.40 -1.35 -14.81
CA VAL A 56 -8.21 -0.48 -14.93
C VAL A 56 -7.35 -0.55 -13.66
N LEU A 57 -7.96 -0.46 -12.47
CA LEU A 57 -7.22 -0.50 -11.22
C LEU A 57 -6.60 -1.88 -10.94
N ASN A 58 -7.29 -2.96 -11.28
CA ASN A 58 -6.76 -4.31 -11.15
C ASN A 58 -5.59 -4.56 -12.12
N GLY A 59 -5.71 -4.09 -13.38
CA GLY A 59 -4.63 -4.14 -14.36
C GLY A 59 -3.41 -3.34 -13.92
N LEU A 60 -3.62 -2.11 -13.40
CA LEU A 60 -2.55 -1.26 -12.88
C LEU A 60 -1.85 -1.90 -11.68
N ALA A 61 -2.60 -2.53 -10.77
CA ALA A 61 -2.02 -3.26 -9.65
C ALA A 61 -1.13 -4.42 -10.12
N ASN A 62 -1.62 -5.25 -11.06
CA ASN A 62 -0.84 -6.35 -11.63
C ASN A 62 0.41 -5.86 -12.37
N PHE A 63 0.32 -4.76 -13.12
CA PHE A 63 1.48 -4.13 -13.74
C PHE A 63 2.55 -3.80 -12.69
N TRP A 64 2.19 -3.12 -11.61
CA TRP A 64 3.14 -2.77 -10.55
C TRP A 64 3.70 -4.00 -9.82
N PHE A 65 2.88 -5.03 -9.57
CA PHE A 65 3.37 -6.28 -9.00
C PHE A 65 4.45 -6.94 -9.87
N GLU A 66 4.32 -6.91 -11.19
CA GLU A 66 5.36 -7.42 -12.08
C GLU A 66 6.62 -6.54 -12.05
N GLN A 67 6.47 -5.22 -12.16
CA GLN A 67 7.62 -4.29 -12.13
C GLN A 67 8.44 -4.42 -10.84
N THR A 68 7.78 -4.65 -9.72
CA THR A 68 8.39 -4.66 -8.38
C THR A 68 8.90 -6.03 -7.93
N ARG A 69 8.64 -7.10 -8.70
CA ARG A 69 8.98 -8.47 -8.33
C ARG A 69 10.47 -8.70 -8.08
N GLY A 70 11.35 -7.92 -8.73
CA GLY A 70 12.80 -7.97 -8.52
C GLY A 70 13.28 -7.30 -7.23
N ILE A 71 12.44 -6.50 -6.56
CA ILE A 71 12.78 -5.81 -5.31
C ILE A 71 12.33 -6.62 -4.10
N ILE A 72 11.10 -7.14 -4.17
CA ILE A 72 10.44 -7.90 -3.11
C ILE A 72 9.36 -8.80 -3.71
N PRO A 73 9.18 -10.04 -3.21
CA PRO A 73 8.11 -10.89 -3.71
C PRO A 73 6.73 -10.29 -3.40
N ASN A 74 5.71 -10.79 -4.09
CA ASN A 74 4.32 -10.40 -3.87
C ASN A 74 3.43 -11.65 -3.84
N HIS A 75 2.18 -11.48 -3.41
CA HIS A 75 1.26 -12.60 -3.25
C HIS A 75 0.52 -13.01 -4.53
N VAL A 76 0.77 -12.37 -5.68
CA VAL A 76 0.00 -12.62 -6.90
C VAL A 76 0.32 -14.00 -7.45
N VAL A 77 -0.71 -14.77 -7.78
CA VAL A 77 -0.58 -16.06 -8.49
C VAL A 77 -0.83 -15.84 -9.98
N LYS A 78 -1.97 -15.24 -10.32
CA LYS A 78 -2.32 -14.90 -11.71
C LYS A 78 -3.49 -13.93 -11.78
N LEU A 79 -3.54 -13.18 -12.89
CA LEU A 79 -4.74 -12.47 -13.33
C LEU A 79 -5.76 -13.49 -13.87
N VAL A 80 -6.97 -13.52 -13.31
CA VAL A 80 -8.04 -14.46 -13.70
C VAL A 80 -9.02 -13.80 -14.66
N ASP A 81 -9.31 -12.52 -14.42
CA ASP A 81 -10.19 -11.67 -15.20
C ASP A 81 -9.70 -10.23 -15.13
N ALA A 82 -10.17 -9.35 -16.02
CA ALA A 82 -9.86 -7.93 -15.97
C ALA A 82 -10.14 -7.32 -14.57
N ASN A 83 -11.19 -7.77 -13.87
CA ASN A 83 -11.56 -7.33 -12.53
C ASN A 83 -11.10 -8.28 -11.40
N ALA A 84 -10.48 -9.43 -11.69
CA ALA A 84 -10.18 -10.44 -10.67
C ALA A 84 -8.76 -10.99 -10.73
N THR A 85 -8.10 -11.03 -9.57
CA THR A 85 -6.75 -11.58 -9.42
C THR A 85 -6.74 -12.66 -8.34
N LEU A 86 -6.16 -13.81 -8.66
CA LEU A 86 -5.90 -14.88 -7.69
C LEU A 86 -4.60 -14.59 -6.96
N VAL A 87 -4.66 -14.61 -5.62
CA VAL A 87 -3.50 -14.34 -4.76
C VAL A 87 -3.36 -15.43 -3.72
N LYS A 88 -2.13 -15.61 -3.23
CA LYS A 88 -1.84 -16.44 -2.07
C LYS A 88 -2.39 -15.78 -0.81
N GLU A 89 -2.90 -16.61 0.09
CA GLU A 89 -3.30 -16.20 1.43
C GLU A 89 -2.07 -15.69 2.20
N ALA A 90 -2.18 -14.53 2.85
CA ALA A 90 -1.04 -13.87 3.48
C ALA A 90 -1.45 -13.14 4.76
N GLN A 91 -0.54 -13.07 5.71
CA GLN A 91 -0.77 -12.44 7.01
C GLN A 91 -0.28 -10.99 7.00
N PRO A 92 -1.16 -9.98 7.01
CA PRO A 92 -0.75 -8.58 6.89
C PRO A 92 -0.04 -8.08 8.15
N ILE A 93 1.00 -7.27 7.94
CA ILE A 93 1.55 -6.40 8.97
C ILE A 93 0.66 -5.17 9.02
N LYS A 94 0.12 -4.84 10.20
CA LYS A 94 -0.82 -3.72 10.40
C LYS A 94 -0.09 -2.37 10.51
N VAL A 95 0.89 -2.16 9.63
CA VAL A 95 1.70 -0.94 9.53
C VAL A 95 1.70 -0.50 8.08
N GLU A 96 1.40 0.77 7.85
CA GLU A 96 1.45 1.36 6.52
C GLU A 96 2.72 2.19 6.38
N MET A 97 3.57 1.83 5.42
CA MET A 97 4.81 2.53 5.14
C MET A 97 4.55 3.62 4.10
N VAL A 98 4.34 4.85 4.57
CA VAL A 98 4.13 6.00 3.69
C VAL A 98 5.48 6.60 3.31
N VAL A 99 5.81 6.59 2.02
CA VAL A 99 6.99 7.28 1.48
C VAL A 99 6.54 8.60 0.87
N ARG A 100 7.20 9.70 1.24
CA ARG A 100 6.87 11.06 0.79
C ARG A 100 8.09 11.72 0.20
N HIS A 101 7.95 12.29 -0.99
CA HIS A 101 9.00 13.10 -1.60
C HIS A 101 8.60 14.58 -1.72
N TYR A 102 7.33 14.91 -1.47
CA TYR A 102 6.82 16.27 -1.56
C TYR A 102 5.96 16.61 -0.34
N LEU A 103 5.98 17.88 0.08
CA LEU A 103 5.11 18.40 1.12
C LEU A 103 3.68 18.55 0.59
N THR A 104 2.87 17.51 0.75
CA THR A 104 1.48 17.46 0.30
C THR A 104 0.58 16.70 1.28
N GLY A 105 -0.72 16.61 0.98
CA GLY A 105 -1.66 15.78 1.71
C GLY A 105 -1.77 16.11 3.20
N SER A 106 -1.79 15.08 4.05
CA SER A 106 -1.86 15.23 5.51
C SER A 106 -0.64 15.96 6.09
N MET A 107 0.54 15.69 5.56
CA MET A 107 1.79 16.29 6.04
C MET A 107 1.80 17.82 5.83
N LEU A 108 1.32 18.29 4.67
CA LEU A 108 1.16 19.73 4.42
C LEU A 108 0.20 20.38 5.42
N ARG A 109 -0.93 19.74 5.73
CA ARG A 109 -1.91 20.26 6.69
C ARG A 109 -1.30 20.40 8.09
N GLY A 110 -0.61 19.36 8.56
CA GLY A 110 0.11 19.42 9.84
C GLY A 110 1.19 20.50 9.83
N TYR A 111 1.94 20.62 8.73
CA TYR A 111 3.00 21.63 8.61
C TYR A 111 2.47 23.06 8.69
N GLN A 112 1.33 23.33 8.04
CA GLN A 112 0.62 24.61 8.13
C GLN A 112 0.08 24.91 9.54
N GLN A 113 -0.17 23.87 10.34
CA GLN A 113 -0.58 23.98 11.75
C GLN A 113 0.60 24.09 12.73
N GLY A 114 1.84 24.18 12.22
CA GLY A 114 3.04 24.32 13.03
C GLY A 114 3.75 23.00 13.36
N GLN A 115 3.23 21.85 12.92
CA GLN A 115 3.92 20.56 13.08
C GLN A 115 5.22 20.55 12.25
N ARG A 116 6.31 20.07 12.86
CA ARG A 116 7.60 19.89 12.17
C ARG A 116 8.11 18.45 12.21
N THR A 117 7.59 17.64 13.13
CA THR A 117 7.96 16.23 13.27
C THR A 117 6.79 15.35 12.87
N PHE A 118 7.01 14.45 11.91
CA PHE A 118 6.01 13.53 11.37
C PHE A 118 6.54 12.11 11.47
N SER A 119 5.88 11.25 12.25
CA SER A 119 6.35 9.88 12.49
C SER A 119 7.85 9.78 12.84
N GLY A 120 8.38 10.73 13.61
CA GLY A 120 9.80 10.78 14.01
C GLY A 120 10.74 11.52 13.04
N VAL A 121 10.26 11.96 11.88
CA VAL A 121 11.05 12.73 10.91
C VAL A 121 10.79 14.23 11.10
N THR A 122 11.83 15.00 11.45
CA THR A 122 11.77 16.46 11.53
C THR A 122 12.12 17.10 10.19
N VAL A 123 11.26 18.00 9.71
CA VAL A 123 11.48 18.80 8.50
C VAL A 123 11.79 20.27 8.86
N PRO A 124 12.60 20.98 8.04
CA PRO A 124 12.97 22.36 8.31
C PRO A 124 11.79 23.32 8.15
N ASP A 125 11.92 24.52 8.73
CA ASP A 125 11.04 25.65 8.44
C ASP A 125 11.24 26.18 7.00
N GLY A 126 10.31 27.04 6.57
CA GLY A 126 10.38 27.71 5.27
C GLY A 126 9.96 26.86 4.07
N LEU A 127 9.53 25.61 4.27
CA LEU A 127 8.99 24.79 3.19
C LEU A 127 7.69 25.37 2.62
N THR A 128 7.57 25.30 1.29
CA THR A 128 6.40 25.75 0.54
C THR A 128 5.51 24.58 0.13
N LYS A 129 4.25 24.89 -0.22
CA LYS A 129 3.27 23.89 -0.65
C LYS A 129 3.78 23.13 -1.88
N HIS A 130 3.73 21.80 -1.84
CA HIS A 130 4.24 20.90 -2.87
C HIS A 130 5.75 21.00 -3.10
N GLN A 131 6.52 21.54 -2.14
CA GLN A 131 7.97 21.51 -2.23
C GLN A 131 8.49 20.08 -2.16
N GLN A 132 9.43 19.74 -3.04
CA GLN A 132 10.16 18.49 -3.01
C GLN A 132 11.16 18.47 -1.86
N PHE A 133 11.26 17.36 -1.14
CA PHE A 133 12.30 17.12 -0.15
C PHE A 133 13.64 16.77 -0.83
N PRO A 134 14.80 17.01 -0.18
CA PRO A 134 16.09 16.60 -0.73
C PRO A 134 16.22 15.09 -0.97
N ALA A 135 15.53 14.29 -0.16
CA ALA A 135 15.38 12.85 -0.32
C ALA A 135 13.97 12.41 0.13
N PRO A 136 13.42 11.31 -0.41
CA PRO A 136 12.19 10.74 0.10
C PRO A 136 12.30 10.34 1.57
N ILE A 137 11.26 10.61 2.35
CA ILE A 137 11.17 10.28 3.77
C ILE A 137 10.10 9.20 4.00
N VAL A 138 10.30 8.38 5.03
CA VAL A 138 9.34 7.35 5.45
C VAL A 138 8.61 7.82 6.71
N THR A 139 7.29 7.92 6.64
CA THR A 139 6.44 8.33 7.77
C THR A 139 5.40 7.23 8.04
N PRO A 140 5.72 6.21 8.85
CA PRO A 140 4.81 5.09 9.04
C PRO A 140 3.55 5.49 9.84
N THR A 141 2.46 4.76 9.60
CA THR A 141 1.22 4.82 10.38
C THR A 141 0.78 3.42 10.81
N THR A 142 0.12 3.29 11.95
CA THR A 142 -0.56 2.04 12.32
C THR A 142 -1.87 1.91 11.53
N LYS A 143 -2.30 0.67 11.30
CA LYS A 143 -3.59 0.37 10.66
C LYS A 143 -4.59 -0.10 11.72
N GLU A 144 -5.31 0.85 12.28
CA GLU A 144 -6.27 0.68 13.39
C GLU A 144 -7.65 1.24 12.99
N GLU A 145 -8.62 1.32 13.93
CA GLU A 145 -9.91 1.97 13.62
C GLU A 145 -9.72 3.43 13.20
N SER A 146 -8.72 4.10 13.79
CA SER A 146 -8.19 5.37 13.33
C SER A 146 -6.68 5.21 13.13
N ASP A 147 -6.23 5.30 11.88
CA ASP A 147 -4.81 5.27 11.56
C ASP A 147 -4.07 6.37 12.35
N ARG A 148 -2.95 6.01 12.98
CA ARG A 148 -2.14 6.91 13.83
C ARG A 148 -0.73 7.04 13.27
N GLU A 149 -0.23 8.27 13.17
CA GLU A 149 1.21 8.51 12.94
C GLU A 149 2.03 7.96 14.11
N ILE A 150 3.05 7.15 13.82
CA ILE A 150 3.84 6.46 14.83
C ILE A 150 5.32 6.57 14.49
N THR A 151 6.19 6.68 15.49
CA THR A 151 7.64 6.69 15.26
C THR A 151 8.16 5.25 15.05
N PRO A 152 9.33 5.09 14.42
CA PRO A 152 9.99 3.79 14.33
C PRO A 152 10.22 3.14 15.70
N ASP A 153 10.65 3.94 16.68
CA ASP A 153 10.94 3.44 18.03
C ASP A 153 9.66 2.97 18.73
N ASN A 154 8.55 3.70 18.55
CA ASN A 154 7.25 3.31 19.11
C ASN A 154 6.69 2.06 18.42
N LEU A 155 6.88 1.90 17.11
CA LEU A 155 6.50 0.67 16.42
C LEU A 155 7.15 -0.56 17.06
N VAL A 156 8.43 -0.44 17.41
CA VAL A 156 9.19 -1.51 18.05
C VAL A 156 8.77 -1.69 19.51
N SER A 157 8.71 -0.62 20.30
CA SER A 157 8.39 -0.71 21.73
C SER A 157 6.97 -1.17 22.01
N GLU A 158 6.02 -0.85 21.11
CA GLU A 158 4.62 -1.28 21.21
C GLU A 158 4.39 -2.68 20.60
N GLY A 159 5.43 -3.32 20.04
CA GLY A 159 5.35 -4.71 19.55
C GLY A 159 4.67 -4.88 18.19
N TRP A 160 4.61 -3.83 17.36
CA TRP A 160 4.05 -3.94 16.01
C TRP A 160 4.97 -4.73 15.06
N VAL A 161 6.27 -4.49 15.15
CA VAL A 161 7.33 -5.10 14.33
C VAL A 161 8.66 -5.10 15.09
N SER A 162 9.60 -5.98 14.74
CA SER A 162 10.99 -5.84 15.22
C SER A 162 11.68 -4.63 14.58
N ARG A 163 12.79 -4.17 15.17
CA ARG A 163 13.63 -3.12 14.58
C ARG A 163 14.13 -3.54 13.19
N GLU A 164 14.61 -4.77 13.06
CA GLU A 164 15.12 -5.32 11.81
C GLU A 164 14.03 -5.39 10.74
N LEU A 165 12.82 -5.82 11.11
CA LEU A 165 11.68 -5.87 10.21
C LEU A 165 11.27 -4.47 9.74
N TYR A 166 11.23 -3.49 10.65
CA TYR A 166 10.98 -2.09 10.30
C TYR A 166 12.03 -1.57 9.30
N ASP A 167 13.33 -1.81 9.57
CA ASP A 167 14.42 -1.38 8.71
C ASP A 167 14.28 -1.93 7.30
N LYS A 168 13.97 -3.23 7.19
CA LYS A 168 13.73 -3.87 5.89
C LYS A 168 12.50 -3.31 5.19
N MET A 169 11.40 -3.09 5.90
CA MET A 169 10.21 -2.46 5.33
C MET A 169 10.50 -1.04 4.83
N ALA A 170 11.29 -0.24 5.56
CA ALA A 170 11.68 1.11 5.17
C ALA A 170 12.60 1.10 3.94
N GLU A 171 13.63 0.24 3.95
CA GLU A 171 14.56 0.02 2.83
C GLU A 171 13.79 -0.34 1.55
N LYS A 172 12.90 -1.35 1.65
CA LYS A 172 12.11 -1.82 0.50
C LYS A 172 11.11 -0.77 0.03
N SER A 173 10.47 -0.04 0.94
CA SER A 173 9.57 1.07 0.58
C SER A 173 10.29 2.14 -0.23
N LEU A 174 11.52 2.51 0.14
CA LEU A 174 12.33 3.48 -0.60
C LEU A 174 12.78 2.94 -1.98
N GLN A 175 13.17 1.65 -2.07
CA GLN A 175 13.51 1.00 -3.34
C GLN A 175 12.30 0.98 -4.30
N LEU A 176 11.13 0.58 -3.79
CA LEU A 176 9.87 0.57 -4.55
C LEU A 176 9.48 1.99 -5.00
N PHE A 177 9.62 2.98 -4.13
CA PHE A 177 9.30 4.37 -4.43
C PHE A 177 10.23 4.93 -5.51
N LYS A 178 11.53 4.61 -5.45
CA LYS A 178 12.49 5.00 -6.47
C LYS A 178 12.13 4.41 -7.83
N LEU A 179 11.90 3.09 -7.90
CA LEU A 179 11.50 2.43 -9.14
C LEU A 179 10.22 3.06 -9.74
N GLY A 180 9.20 3.25 -8.91
CA GLY A 180 7.95 3.88 -9.35
C GLY A 180 8.15 5.31 -9.83
N SER A 181 8.96 6.10 -9.11
CA SER A 181 9.30 7.46 -9.49
C SER A 181 10.02 7.53 -10.83
N ASP A 182 10.97 6.62 -11.07
CA ASP A 182 11.75 6.59 -12.31
C ASP A 182 10.87 6.23 -13.52
N LEU A 183 10.06 5.17 -13.41
CA LEU A 183 9.13 4.74 -14.46
C LEU A 183 8.06 5.79 -14.78
N LEU A 184 7.53 6.48 -13.77
CA LEU A 184 6.51 7.51 -13.96
C LEU A 184 7.11 8.79 -14.57
N ARG A 185 8.36 9.13 -14.21
CA ARG A 185 9.04 10.32 -14.73
C ARG A 185 9.26 10.24 -16.24
N GLU A 186 9.57 9.06 -16.77
CA GLU A 186 9.65 8.81 -18.22
C GLU A 186 8.33 9.09 -18.96
N LYS A 187 7.21 9.10 -18.23
CA LYS A 187 5.86 9.40 -18.76
C LYS A 187 5.38 10.81 -18.40
N GLY A 188 6.25 11.67 -17.86
CA GLY A 188 5.89 13.02 -17.42
C GLY A 188 4.98 13.02 -16.18
N ILE A 189 5.03 11.98 -15.35
CA ILE A 189 4.24 11.87 -14.12
C ILE A 189 5.19 11.91 -12.91
N ILE A 190 4.85 12.71 -11.92
CA ILE A 190 5.58 12.83 -10.66
C ILE A 190 4.85 12.00 -9.59
N LEU A 191 5.57 11.04 -9.01
CA LEU A 191 5.13 10.32 -7.82
C LEU A 191 5.42 11.18 -6.58
N VAL A 192 4.39 11.70 -5.93
CA VAL A 192 4.58 12.61 -4.79
C VAL A 192 4.70 11.90 -3.45
N ASP A 193 3.85 10.90 -3.26
CA ASP A 193 3.84 10.01 -2.12
C ASP A 193 3.23 8.66 -2.53
N THR A 194 3.50 7.63 -1.74
CA THR A 194 2.81 6.37 -1.87
C THR A 194 2.81 5.63 -0.54
N LYS A 195 1.93 4.64 -0.46
CA LYS A 195 1.72 3.83 0.72
C LYS A 195 1.86 2.36 0.38
N TYR A 196 2.78 1.71 1.09
CA TYR A 196 3.04 0.28 1.00
C TYR A 196 2.49 -0.44 2.23
N GLU A 197 1.85 -1.57 1.98
CA GLU A 197 1.52 -2.58 2.99
C GLU A 197 2.43 -3.79 2.77
N PHE A 198 2.75 -4.48 3.86
CA PHE A 198 3.56 -5.70 3.82
C PHE A 198 2.81 -6.84 4.49
N TYR A 199 3.14 -8.06 4.10
CA TYR A 199 2.72 -9.28 4.76
C TYR A 199 3.91 -9.89 5.49
N ALA A 200 3.69 -10.34 6.72
CA ALA A 200 4.68 -11.01 7.54
C ALA A 200 5.00 -12.41 7.01
N ARG A 201 4.08 -13.00 6.23
CA ARG A 201 4.27 -14.26 5.51
C ARG A 201 3.14 -14.54 4.53
N ILE A 202 3.41 -15.44 3.59
CA ILE A 202 2.38 -16.25 2.95
C ILE A 202 1.97 -17.40 3.88
N VAL A 203 0.69 -17.76 3.94
CA VAL A 203 0.24 -18.92 4.73
C VAL A 203 0.94 -20.19 4.24
N GLY A 204 1.48 -20.95 5.19
CA GLY A 204 2.35 -22.10 4.93
C GLY A 204 3.85 -21.77 4.96
N GLN A 205 4.25 -20.49 5.02
CA GLN A 205 5.63 -20.07 5.29
C GLN A 205 5.82 -19.70 6.78
N PRO A 206 7.08 -19.69 7.29
CA PRO A 206 7.40 -19.18 8.62
C PRO A 206 6.95 -17.72 8.79
N LEU A 207 6.42 -17.39 9.96
CA LEU A 207 5.96 -16.04 10.29
C LEU A 207 7.15 -15.12 10.51
N ALA A 208 7.14 -13.93 9.89
CA ALA A 208 8.03 -12.88 10.33
C ALA A 208 7.54 -12.27 11.65
N THR A 209 8.35 -12.29 12.72
CA THR A 209 7.96 -11.86 14.07
C THR A 209 8.88 -10.78 14.64
N ALA A 210 8.49 -10.26 15.81
CA ALA A 210 9.29 -9.33 16.60
C ALA A 210 10.64 -9.91 17.07
N ASP A 211 10.80 -11.24 17.03
CA ASP A 211 11.99 -11.97 17.49
C ASP A 211 12.92 -12.42 16.36
N ASP A 212 12.58 -12.13 15.10
CA ASP A 212 13.42 -12.53 13.96
C ASP A 212 14.78 -11.85 14.00
N THR A 213 15.82 -12.63 13.70
CA THR A 213 17.19 -12.19 13.47
C THR A 213 17.66 -12.72 12.11
N GLY A 214 18.15 -11.84 11.22
CA GLY A 214 18.63 -12.21 9.87
C GLY A 214 17.71 -11.80 8.71
N ASP A 215 18.10 -12.13 7.46
CA ASP A 215 17.41 -11.62 6.27
C ASP A 215 15.97 -12.15 6.12
N VAL A 216 14.99 -11.32 6.53
CA VAL A 216 13.55 -11.57 6.42
C VAL A 216 12.97 -11.25 5.03
N THR A 217 13.78 -10.79 4.07
CA THR A 217 13.32 -10.31 2.76
C THR A 217 12.54 -11.36 1.98
N GLU A 218 12.89 -12.65 2.11
CA GLU A 218 12.18 -13.74 1.44
C GLU A 218 10.78 -14.00 2.01
N ARG A 219 10.51 -13.54 3.23
CA ARG A 219 9.23 -13.72 3.94
C ARG A 219 8.29 -12.53 3.77
N LEU A 220 8.85 -11.36 3.46
CA LEU A 220 8.10 -10.14 3.21
C LEU A 220 7.50 -10.17 1.81
N THR A 221 6.19 -10.01 1.74
CA THR A 221 5.52 -9.70 0.46
C THR A 221 4.82 -8.37 0.55
N HIS A 222 4.74 -7.62 -0.54
CA HIS A 222 4.11 -6.30 -0.53
C HIS A 222 2.72 -6.30 -1.15
N ASN A 223 1.94 -5.28 -0.77
CA ASN A 223 0.68 -4.88 -1.39
C ASN A 223 0.77 -3.38 -1.67
N LEU A 224 0.61 -2.99 -2.94
CA LEU A 224 0.53 -1.58 -3.31
C LEU A 224 -0.88 -1.07 -2.97
N VAL A 225 -0.97 -0.04 -2.12
CA VAL A 225 -2.27 0.39 -1.59
C VAL A 225 -2.77 1.65 -2.27
N LYS A 226 -1.92 2.68 -2.37
CA LYS A 226 -2.31 4.00 -2.87
C LYS A 226 -1.08 4.82 -3.28
N ALA A 227 -1.19 5.60 -4.34
CA ALA A 227 -0.17 6.55 -4.77
C ALA A 227 -0.79 7.94 -4.97
N GLY A 228 -0.11 8.97 -4.50
CA GLY A 228 -0.35 10.36 -4.89
C GLY A 228 0.45 10.68 -6.16
N LEU A 229 -0.21 11.25 -7.16
CA LEU A 229 0.40 11.58 -8.45
C LEU A 229 0.19 13.06 -8.77
N LEU A 230 1.19 13.69 -9.40
CA LEU A 230 1.09 15.00 -10.05
C LEU A 230 1.56 14.88 -11.51
N SER A 231 1.10 15.78 -12.38
CA SER A 231 1.70 15.94 -13.71
C SER A 231 3.04 16.66 -13.57
N ALA A 232 4.06 16.22 -14.31
CA ALA A 232 5.18 17.09 -14.62
C ALA A 232 4.65 18.14 -15.61
N SER A 233 4.65 19.42 -15.21
CA SER A 233 4.42 20.56 -16.08
C SER A 233 5.73 21.02 -16.69
#